data_AF-A0A8J6ZDM3-F1
#
_entry.id   AF-A0A8J6ZDM3-F1
#
_cell.length_a   1.000
_cell.length_b   1.000
_cell.length_c   1.000
_cell.angle_alpha   90.00
_cell.angle_beta   90.00
_cell.angle_gamma   90.00
#
_symmetry.space_group_name_H-M   'P 1'
#
loop_
_entity.id
_entity.type
_entity.pdbx_description
1 polymer ?
#
loop_
_entity_poly.entity_id
_entity_poly.type
_entity_poly.pdbx_seq_one_letter_code
_entity_poly.pdbx_strand_id
1 'polypeptide(L)'
;MATREENLQKINAELETMSDEELSMVAGGTKSETSGDSILLYEHGLMNNWYDQCAIEWRWLSLSPEVDAGWSKAGITCVTKPGSDNEYFMGGKQISRDEAYNYVKANFKKIHQVVIPKVPVIVKDDRRFLE
;
A
#
# COMPACT_ATOMS: atom_id res chain seq x y z
N MET A 1 31.64 1.64 25.51
CA MET A 1 31.06 1.71 24.15
C MET A 1 30.48 0.35 23.86
N ALA A 2 29.19 0.26 23.51
CA ALA A 2 28.57 -1.03 23.20
C ALA A 2 29.24 -1.64 21.96
N THR A 3 29.49 -2.94 22.00
CA THR A 3 30.05 -3.65 20.85
C THR A 3 29.02 -3.71 19.73
N ARG A 4 29.49 -3.89 18.48
CA ARG A 4 28.61 -4.04 17.30
C ARG A 4 27.55 -5.12 17.51
N GLU A 5 27.91 -6.17 18.23
CA GLU A 5 27.07 -7.33 18.49
C GLU A 5 25.97 -7.03 19.53
N GLU A 6 26.30 -6.28 20.58
CA GLU A 6 25.34 -5.79 21.57
C GLU A 6 24.33 -4.80 20.96
N ASN A 7 24.73 -4.00 19.97
CA ASN A 7 23.82 -3.10 19.26
C ASN A 7 22.84 -3.86 18.35
N LEU A 8 23.30 -4.91 17.66
CA LEU A 8 22.44 -5.74 16.82
C LEU A 8 21.40 -6.50 17.64
N GLN A 9 21.78 -6.99 18.81
CA GLN A 9 20.86 -7.69 19.70
C GLN A 9 19.78 -6.77 20.27
N LYS A 10 20.13 -5.51 20.60
CA LYS A 10 19.15 -4.53 21.06
C LYS A 10 18.13 -4.16 19.98
N ILE A 11 18.58 -3.95 18.74
CA ILE A 11 17.70 -3.64 17.61
C ILE A 11 16.73 -4.79 17.34
N ASN A 12 17.21 -6.03 17.35
CA ASN A 12 16.36 -7.19 17.09
C ASN A 12 15.32 -7.41 18.20
N ALA A 13 15.70 -7.20 19.47
CA ALA A 13 14.75 -7.29 20.59
C ALA A 13 13.67 -6.19 20.52
N GLU A 14 14.02 -5.00 20.05
CA GLU A 14 13.08 -3.89 19.88
C GLU A 14 12.09 -4.16 18.73
N LEU A 15 12.56 -4.69 17.61
CA LEU A 15 11.74 -5.11 16.46
C LEU A 15 10.73 -6.22 16.80
N GLU A 16 11.11 -7.18 17.65
CA GLU A 16 10.22 -8.27 18.07
C GLU A 16 9.10 -7.82 19.04
N THR A 17 9.21 -6.61 19.60
CA THR A 17 8.21 -6.03 20.50
C THR A 17 7.29 -5.01 19.83
N MET A 18 7.58 -4.64 18.59
CA MET A 18 6.76 -3.71 17.80
C MET A 18 5.50 -4.40 17.28
N SER A 19 4.40 -3.65 17.25
CA SER A 19 3.15 -4.10 16.60
C SER A 19 3.26 -4.09 15.07
N ASP A 20 2.39 -4.84 14.38
CA ASP A 20 2.34 -4.90 12.92
C ASP A 20 2.15 -3.51 12.26
N GLU A 21 1.47 -2.58 12.95
CA GLU A 21 1.32 -1.17 12.54
C GLU A 21 2.64 -0.38 12.68
N GLU A 22 3.41 -0.61 13.74
CA GLU A 22 4.71 0.04 13.94
C GLU A 22 5.77 -0.50 12.97
N LEU A 23 5.70 -1.79 12.63
CA LEU A 23 6.52 -2.40 11.57
C LEU A 23 6.17 -1.84 10.18
N SER A 24 4.87 -1.62 9.91
CA SER A 24 4.39 -0.97 8.67
C SER A 24 4.93 0.46 8.52
N MET A 25 5.02 1.22 9.62
CA MET A 25 5.54 2.59 9.63
C MET A 25 7.07 2.67 9.40
N VAL A 26 7.83 1.67 9.84
CA VAL A 26 9.29 1.60 9.65
C VAL A 26 9.67 1.01 8.27
N ALA A 27 8.86 0.10 7.72
CA ALA A 27 9.14 -0.62 6.46
C ALA A 27 8.75 0.13 5.17
N GLY A 28 8.20 1.35 5.27
CA GLY A 28 7.75 2.17 4.15
C GLY A 28 6.24 2.26 4.11
N GLY A 29 5.72 3.38 4.64
CA GLY A 29 4.29 3.67 4.78
C GLY A 29 3.48 3.61 3.48
N THR A 30 2.23 4.07 3.55
CA THR A 30 1.16 4.32 2.55
C THR A 30 1.37 4.35 1.04
N LYS A 31 2.56 4.17 0.51
CA LYS A 31 2.81 3.72 -0.86
C LYS A 31 2.03 2.43 -1.16
N SER A 32 1.92 1.51 -0.20
CA SER A 32 1.07 0.32 -0.31
C SER A 32 -0.42 0.68 -0.39
N GLU A 33 -0.86 1.66 0.41
CA GLU A 33 -2.22 2.20 0.34
C GLU A 33 -2.50 2.83 -1.02
N THR A 34 -1.64 3.74 -1.45
CA THR A 34 -1.72 4.45 -2.73
C THR A 34 -1.68 3.49 -3.91
N SER A 35 -0.88 2.42 -3.84
CA SER A 35 -0.93 1.33 -4.82
C SER A 35 -2.29 0.64 -4.82
N GLY A 36 -2.81 0.27 -3.65
CA GLY A 36 -4.13 -0.34 -3.51
C GLY A 36 -5.26 0.55 -4.04
N ASP A 37 -5.16 1.86 -3.82
CA ASP A 37 -6.11 2.85 -4.31
C ASP A 37 -6.08 2.90 -5.83
N SER A 38 -4.88 2.96 -6.43
CA SER A 38 -4.73 2.97 -7.89
C SER A 38 -5.36 1.73 -8.54
N ILE A 39 -5.25 0.56 -7.90
CA ILE A 39 -5.87 -0.69 -8.35
C ILE A 39 -7.40 -0.57 -8.27
N LEU A 40 -7.94 -0.16 -7.11
CA LEU A 40 -9.39 0.00 -6.94
C LEU A 40 -9.97 0.96 -7.99
N LEU A 41 -9.34 2.12 -8.16
CA LEU A 41 -9.79 3.17 -9.06
C LEU A 41 -9.71 2.72 -10.52
N TYR A 42 -8.64 2.02 -10.91
CA TYR A 42 -8.55 1.40 -12.23
C TYR A 42 -9.64 0.36 -12.46
N GLU A 43 -9.86 -0.56 -11.51
CA GLU A 43 -10.90 -1.59 -11.61
C GLU A 43 -12.29 -1.01 -11.86
N HIS A 44 -12.57 0.19 -11.33
CA HIS A 44 -13.86 0.88 -11.45
C HIS A 44 -13.89 1.98 -12.53
N GLY A 45 -12.86 2.04 -13.40
CA GLY A 45 -12.82 2.98 -14.53
C GLY A 45 -12.55 4.43 -14.15
N LEU A 46 -12.12 4.69 -12.93
CA LEU A 46 -11.76 6.01 -12.42
C LEU A 46 -10.31 6.35 -12.79
N MET A 47 -9.48 5.36 -13.11
CA MET A 47 -8.14 5.53 -13.67
C MET A 47 -7.94 4.67 -14.92
N ASN A 48 -7.01 5.10 -15.78
CA ASN A 48 -6.65 4.38 -17.00
C ASN A 48 -5.55 3.35 -16.78
N ASN A 49 -4.76 3.49 -15.71
CA ASN A 49 -3.70 2.57 -15.32
C ASN A 49 -3.77 2.31 -13.82
N TRP A 50 -3.19 1.20 -13.37
CA TRP A 50 -2.92 0.91 -11.97
C TRP A 50 -1.42 0.81 -11.74
N TYR A 51 -0.99 1.02 -10.50
CA TYR A 51 0.42 1.08 -10.13
C TYR A 51 0.69 0.13 -8.97
N ASP A 52 1.73 -0.70 -9.12
CA ASP A 52 2.24 -1.47 -8.00
C ASP A 52 3.00 -0.57 -7.00
N GLN A 53 3.27 -1.11 -5.81
CA GLN A 53 3.96 -0.38 -4.75
C GLN A 53 5.36 0.10 -5.20
N CYS A 54 6.09 -0.69 -5.98
CA CYS A 54 7.42 -0.32 -6.48
C CYS A 54 7.33 0.91 -7.40
N ALA A 55 6.36 0.94 -8.32
CA ALA A 55 6.13 2.08 -9.19
C ALA A 55 5.79 3.33 -8.37
N ILE A 56 4.90 3.22 -7.38
CA ILE A 56 4.56 4.32 -6.47
C ILE A 56 5.78 4.81 -5.70
N GLU A 57 6.64 3.91 -5.25
CA GLU A 57 7.88 4.25 -4.53
C GLU A 57 8.86 5.04 -5.40
N TRP A 58 9.16 4.55 -6.61
CA TRP A 58 10.15 5.17 -7.48
C TRP A 58 9.64 6.43 -8.19
N ARG A 59 8.32 6.58 -8.32
CA ARG A 59 7.69 7.62 -9.15
C ARG A 59 6.62 8.42 -8.42
N TRP A 60 6.71 8.49 -7.09
CA TRP A 60 5.74 9.16 -6.20
C TRP A 60 5.20 10.47 -6.77
N LEU A 61 6.09 11.45 -7.04
CA LEU A 61 5.71 12.80 -7.48
C LEU A 61 4.90 12.82 -8.79
N SER A 62 5.04 11.81 -9.63
CA SER A 62 4.27 11.71 -10.88
C SER A 62 3.00 10.89 -10.73
N LEU A 63 2.97 9.88 -9.87
CA LEU A 63 1.87 8.92 -9.78
C LEU A 63 0.85 9.27 -8.68
N SER A 64 1.29 9.86 -7.56
CA SER A 64 0.40 10.21 -6.46
C SER A 64 -0.70 11.20 -6.89
N PRO A 65 -0.42 12.26 -7.70
CA PRO A 65 -1.47 13.15 -8.19
C PRO A 65 -2.47 12.47 -9.11
N GLU A 66 -2.07 11.42 -9.84
CA GLU A 66 -2.98 10.66 -10.68
C GLU A 66 -3.98 9.84 -9.85
N VAL A 67 -3.53 9.31 -8.71
CA VAL A 67 -4.39 8.62 -7.74
C VAL A 67 -5.38 9.59 -7.11
N ASP A 68 -4.92 10.77 -6.68
CA ASP A 68 -5.79 11.84 -6.14
C ASP A 68 -6.84 12.29 -7.18
N ALA A 69 -6.43 12.42 -8.45
CA ALA A 69 -7.33 12.74 -9.55
C ALA A 69 -8.35 11.62 -9.83
N GLY A 70 -7.94 10.35 -9.66
CA GLY A 70 -8.84 9.20 -9.75
C GLY A 70 -9.93 9.23 -8.67
N TRP A 71 -9.56 9.49 -7.42
CA TRP A 71 -10.51 9.68 -6.31
C TRP A 71 -11.47 10.84 -6.58
N SER A 72 -10.96 11.94 -7.15
CA SER A 72 -11.77 13.12 -7.47
C SER A 72 -12.90 12.82 -8.45
N LYS A 73 -12.73 11.85 -9.37
CA LYS A 73 -13.80 11.40 -10.27
C LYS A 73 -14.93 10.66 -9.55
N ALA A 74 -14.67 10.08 -8.39
CA ALA A 74 -15.68 9.53 -7.50
C ALA A 74 -16.32 10.58 -6.58
N GLY A 75 -15.94 11.86 -6.69
CA GLY A 75 -16.39 12.91 -5.77
C GLY A 75 -15.72 12.88 -4.40
N ILE A 76 -14.58 12.19 -4.28
CA ILE A 76 -13.78 12.08 -3.06
C ILE A 76 -12.48 12.86 -3.28
N THR A 77 -12.19 13.82 -2.41
CA THR A 77 -10.86 14.45 -2.38
C THR A 77 -9.93 13.54 -1.61
N CYS A 78 -8.86 13.07 -2.25
CA CYS A 78 -7.79 12.34 -1.58
C CYS A 78 -6.54 13.22 -1.52
N VAL A 79 -5.80 13.14 -0.41
CA VAL A 79 -4.48 13.72 -0.24
C VAL A 79 -3.52 12.57 0.03
N THR A 80 -2.84 12.10 -1.02
CA THR A 80 -1.82 11.06 -0.89
C THR A 80 -0.57 11.59 -0.19
N LYS A 81 0.01 10.79 0.72
CA LYS A 81 1.21 11.18 1.48
C LYS A 81 2.26 10.04 1.44
N PRO A 82 3.55 10.31 1.18
CA PRO A 82 4.55 9.27 0.89
C PRO A 82 5.04 8.46 2.10
N GLY A 83 4.71 8.90 3.32
CA GLY A 83 5.20 8.31 4.57
C GLY A 83 4.20 8.38 5.72
N SER A 84 2.92 8.58 5.41
CA SER A 84 1.82 8.65 6.38
C SER A 84 0.51 8.35 5.69
N ASP A 85 -0.50 7.97 6.47
CA ASP A 85 -1.86 7.66 6.01
C ASP A 85 -2.41 8.69 5.01
N ASN A 86 -3.02 8.18 3.93
CA ASN A 86 -3.71 9.02 2.96
C ASN A 86 -4.98 9.61 3.63
N GLU A 87 -5.34 10.83 3.26
CA GLU A 87 -6.54 11.49 3.80
C GLU A 87 -7.65 11.59 2.76
N TYR A 88 -8.87 11.23 3.14
CA TYR A 88 -10.02 11.16 2.24
C TYR A 88 -11.14 12.08 2.74
N PHE A 89 -11.76 12.83 1.83
CA PHE A 89 -12.84 13.74 2.14
C PHE A 89 -13.99 13.59 1.15
N MET A 90 -15.22 13.52 1.65
CA MET A 90 -16.44 13.48 0.85
C MET A 90 -17.39 14.59 1.31
N GLY A 91 -17.74 15.50 0.40
CA GLY A 91 -18.56 16.67 0.74
C GLY A 91 -17.93 17.56 1.82
N GLY A 92 -16.59 17.64 1.87
CA GLY A 92 -15.85 18.43 2.86
C GLY A 92 -15.70 17.78 4.24
N LYS A 93 -16.23 16.58 4.47
CA LYS A 93 -16.03 15.81 5.70
C LYS A 93 -14.96 14.76 5.50
N GLN A 94 -14.04 14.64 6.45
CA GLN A 94 -13.06 13.57 6.46
C GLN A 94 -13.77 12.23 6.67
N ILE A 95 -13.38 11.23 5.88
CA ILE A 95 -13.85 9.85 5.96
C ILE A 95 -12.64 8.92 6.03
N SER A 96 -12.85 7.71 6.53
CA SER A 96 -11.85 6.65 6.49
C SER A 96 -11.64 6.13 5.07
N ARG A 97 -10.50 5.48 4.85
CA ARG A 97 -10.20 4.79 3.59
C ARG A 97 -11.23 3.70 3.27
N ASP A 98 -11.65 2.93 4.27
CA ASP A 98 -12.65 1.88 4.09
C ASP A 98 -14.00 2.43 3.65
N GLU A 99 -14.43 3.57 4.20
CA GLU A 99 -15.64 4.27 3.74
C GLU A 99 -15.51 4.72 2.29
N ALA A 100 -14.35 5.28 1.90
CA ALA A 100 -14.08 5.66 0.51
C ALA A 100 -14.11 4.43 -0.43
N TYR A 101 -13.52 3.31 -0.03
CA TYR A 101 -13.52 2.05 -0.77
C TYR A 101 -14.93 1.50 -0.97
N ASN A 102 -15.70 1.43 0.12
CA ASN A 102 -17.06 0.92 0.10
C ASN A 102 -17.96 1.81 -0.77
N TYR A 103 -17.77 3.13 -0.70
CA TYR A 103 -18.47 4.07 -1.57
C TYR A 103 -18.19 3.78 -3.05
N VAL A 104 -16.92 3.62 -3.45
CA VAL A 104 -16.57 3.32 -4.85
C VAL A 104 -17.17 2.00 -5.31
N LYS A 105 -17.02 0.93 -4.51
CA LYS A 105 -17.56 -0.40 -4.85
C LYS A 105 -19.10 -0.42 -4.96
N ALA A 106 -19.78 0.42 -4.18
CA ALA A 106 -21.24 0.50 -4.20
C ALA A 106 -21.79 1.34 -5.36
N ASN A 107 -21.07 2.37 -5.80
CA ASN A 107 -21.57 3.37 -6.75
C ASN A 107 -20.97 3.25 -8.16
N PHE A 108 -19.84 2.57 -8.32
CA PHE A 108 -19.18 2.39 -9.60
C PHE A 108 -19.15 0.91 -9.96
N LYS A 109 -19.36 0.59 -11.23
CA LYS A 109 -19.25 -0.79 -11.70
C LYS A 109 -17.78 -1.15 -11.87
N LYS A 110 -17.42 -2.36 -11.46
CA LYS A 110 -16.13 -2.94 -11.84
C LYS A 110 -16.12 -3.21 -13.35
N ILE A 111 -15.18 -2.61 -14.07
CA ILE A 111 -15.03 -2.72 -15.53
C ILE A 111 -13.68 -3.29 -15.96
N HIS A 112 -12.67 -3.24 -15.11
CA HIS A 112 -11.39 -3.90 -15.35
C HIS A 112 -11.13 -5.00 -14.31
N GLN A 113 -10.37 -6.01 -14.72
CA GLN A 113 -9.86 -7.05 -13.83
C GLN A 113 -8.34 -6.92 -13.78
N VAL A 114 -7.79 -6.69 -12.58
CA VAL A 114 -6.35 -6.74 -12.37
C VAL A 114 -5.94 -8.17 -12.06
N VAL A 115 -5.03 -8.73 -12.86
CA VAL A 115 -4.43 -10.05 -12.62
C VAL A 115 -3.03 -9.83 -12.10
N ILE A 116 -2.85 -9.98 -10.79
CA ILE A 116 -1.52 -9.99 -10.17
C ILE A 116 -0.99 -11.42 -10.28
N PRO A 117 0.06 -11.70 -11.07
CA PRO A 117 0.60 -13.04 -11.19
C PRO A 117 1.08 -13.51 -9.82
N LYS A 118 0.47 -14.58 -9.30
CA LYS A 118 0.97 -15.25 -8.09
C LYS A 118 2.31 -15.88 -8.44
N VAL A 119 3.40 -15.35 -7.87
CA VAL A 119 4.70 -16.02 -7.92
C VAL A 119 4.53 -17.36 -7.19
N PRO A 120 4.75 -18.51 -7.83
CA PRO A 120 4.72 -19.79 -7.13
C PRO A 120 5.84 -19.77 -6.08
N VAL A 121 5.47 -19.94 -4.81
CA VAL A 121 6.44 -20.17 -3.74
C VAL A 121 7.08 -21.53 -4.01
N ILE A 122 8.27 -21.52 -4.61
CA ILE A 122 9.11 -22.72 -4.71
C ILE A 122 9.67 -22.94 -3.30
N VAL A 123 8.97 -23.73 -2.49
CA VAL A 123 9.54 -24.29 -1.26
C VAL A 123 10.61 -25.29 -1.70
N LYS A 124 11.88 -24.90 -1.66
CA LYS A 124 12.98 -25.86 -1.73
C LYS A 124 12.96 -26.66 -0.44
N ASP A 125 12.55 -27.92 -0.53
CA ASP A 125 12.68 -28.90 0.54
C ASP A 125 14.18 -29.24 0.67
N ASP A 126 14.90 -28.49 1.51
CA ASP A 126 16.32 -28.71 1.85
C ASP A 126 16.50 -29.94 2.76
N ARG A 127 15.93 -31.08 2.35
CA ARG A 127 16.12 -32.39 2.99
C ARG A 127 16.88 -33.35 2.12
N ARG A 128 18.12 -32.99 1.76
CA ARG A 128 19.16 -33.96 1.41
C ARG A 128 20.49 -33.39 1.83
N PHE A 129 21.12 -34.00 2.82
CA PHE A 129 22.56 -34.31 2.92
C PHE A 129 22.84 -34.78 4.36
N LEU A 130 22.47 -36.02 4.65
CA LEU A 130 23.12 -36.86 5.65
C LEU A 130 23.12 -38.29 5.10
N GLU A 131 24.13 -38.58 4.29
CA GLU A 131 24.72 -39.92 4.15
C GLU A 131 26.24 -39.77 4.20
#